data_AF-A0A565BTB4-F1
#
_entry.id   AF-A0A565BTB4-F1
#
_cell.length_a   1.000
_cell.length_b   1.000
_cell.length_c   1.000
_cell.angle_alpha   90.00
_cell.angle_beta   90.00
_cell.angle_gamma   90.00
#
_symmetry.space_group_name_H-M   'P 1'
#
loop_
_entity.id
_entity.type
_entity.pdbx_description
1 polymer ?
#
loop_
_entity_poly.entity_id
_entity_poly.type
_entity_poly.pdbx_seq_one_letter_code
_entity_poly.pdbx_strand_id
1 'polypeptide(L)'
;MFAGNLIGMSLFWSENAGTTLLDAIKAAVGDKTEVIYEKSPSEETLASSEGFSYAIVAVGEEPYAETMGDNSELIIPFNGSDIATAVAEKIPTLMILFSGRPMVLEPPVLEKTEALVAAWLPGSEGQGMADVIFGDYDFQGKLPVSWFKRVDQLPLNADAKLYDPLFPLGYGLNCNSGQTLNPV
;
A
#
# COMPACT_ATOMS: atom_id res chain seq x y z
N MET A 1 0.17 -8.11 37.20
CA MET A 1 0.89 -6.90 36.74
C MET A 1 1.84 -7.34 35.65
N PHE A 2 1.42 -7.21 34.39
CA PHE A 2 2.23 -7.04 33.17
C PHE A 2 1.20 -6.71 32.07
N ALA A 3 0.81 -5.45 32.02
CA ALA A 3 0.08 -4.88 30.89
C ALA A 3 1.12 -4.06 30.13
N GLY A 4 1.77 -4.69 29.15
CA GLY A 4 2.67 -4.01 28.23
C GLY A 4 1.92 -3.79 26.92
N ASN A 5 1.49 -2.57 26.65
CA ASN A 5 1.09 -2.16 25.32
C ASN A 5 2.37 -2.02 24.48
N LEU A 6 2.61 -2.95 23.55
CA LEU A 6 3.65 -2.82 22.53
C LEU A 6 2.96 -2.67 21.16
N ILE A 7 2.94 -1.44 20.64
CA ILE A 7 2.33 -1.05 19.37
C ILE A 7 3.47 -0.55 18.48
N GLY A 8 4.06 -1.44 17.67
CA GLY A 8 5.11 -1.14 16.67
C GLY A 8 6.51 -0.83 17.24
N MET A 9 7.57 -1.32 16.59
CA MET A 9 8.98 -1.08 16.97
C MET A 9 9.51 0.31 16.54
N SER A 10 8.66 1.34 16.42
CA SER A 10 9.11 2.73 16.27
C SER A 10 9.09 3.45 17.62
N LEU A 11 10.13 4.24 17.89
CA LEU A 11 10.37 4.89 19.18
C LEU A 11 9.24 5.86 19.53
N PHE A 12 8.56 5.63 20.66
CA PHE A 12 7.53 6.49 21.27
C PHE A 12 8.03 7.86 21.79
N TRP A 13 9.19 8.35 21.33
CA TRP A 13 9.77 9.62 21.80
C TRP A 13 10.34 10.45 20.65
N SER A 14 9.53 10.70 19.63
CA SER A 14 9.64 11.89 18.79
C SER A 14 8.31 12.10 18.09
N GLU A 15 7.45 12.94 18.66
CA GLU A 15 6.43 13.59 17.83
C GLU A 15 7.19 14.54 16.89
N ASN A 16 7.17 14.24 15.58
CA ASN A 16 7.46 15.13 14.45
C ASN A 16 8.85 15.14 13.78
N ALA A 17 9.75 14.17 13.96
CA ALA A 17 11.03 14.15 13.23
C ALA A 17 11.01 13.36 11.90
N GLY A 18 9.89 13.35 11.16
CA GLY A 18 9.78 12.63 9.89
C GLY A 18 8.87 13.32 8.86
N THR A 19 9.00 12.92 7.59
CA THR A 19 8.19 13.42 6.48
C THR A 19 7.10 12.40 6.15
N THR A 20 5.84 12.80 6.26
CA THR A 20 4.73 11.92 5.86
C THR A 20 4.68 11.78 4.35
N LEU A 21 4.00 10.73 3.85
CA LEU A 21 3.74 10.59 2.41
C LEU A 21 3.00 11.82 1.85
N LEU A 22 2.05 12.38 2.60
CA LEU A 22 1.30 13.57 2.18
C LEU A 22 2.22 14.79 2.03
N ASP A 23 3.11 15.02 3.00
CA ASP A 23 4.05 16.14 2.95
C ASP A 23 5.05 15.96 1.80
N ALA A 24 5.52 14.73 1.58
CA ALA A 24 6.40 14.39 0.46
C ALA A 24 5.71 14.61 -0.90
N ILE A 25 4.45 14.20 -1.05
CA ILE A 25 3.66 14.47 -2.27
C ILE A 25 3.53 15.96 -2.50
N LYS A 26 3.14 16.75 -1.48
CA LYS A 26 3.02 18.21 -1.60
C LYS A 26 4.34 18.87 -2.00
N ALA A 27 5.45 18.42 -1.42
CA ALA A 27 6.77 18.92 -1.76
C ALA A 27 7.16 18.59 -3.22
N ALA A 28 6.85 17.37 -3.68
CA ALA A 28 7.20 16.91 -5.03
C ALA A 28 6.41 17.60 -6.14
N VAL A 29 5.09 17.79 -5.97
CA VAL A 29 4.25 18.40 -7.01
C VAL A 29 4.33 19.94 -7.04
N GLY A 30 4.72 20.55 -5.92
CA GLY A 30 4.87 22.00 -5.76
C GLY A 30 3.55 22.79 -5.93
N ASP A 31 3.67 24.11 -6.02
CA ASP A 31 2.51 25.04 -5.96
C ASP A 31 1.60 25.04 -7.21
N LYS A 32 1.98 24.32 -8.27
CA LYS A 32 1.24 24.27 -9.53
C LYS A 32 0.13 23.21 -9.54
N THR A 33 0.17 22.29 -8.59
CA THR A 33 -0.77 21.18 -8.48
C THR A 33 -1.55 21.33 -7.19
N GLU A 34 -2.88 21.34 -7.31
CA GLU A 34 -3.74 21.32 -6.14
C GLU A 34 -3.73 19.91 -5.51
N VAL A 35 -3.43 19.84 -4.20
CA VAL A 35 -3.44 18.59 -3.44
C VAL A 35 -4.57 18.64 -2.42
N ILE A 36 -5.65 17.93 -2.72
CA ILE A 36 -6.77 17.72 -1.80
C ILE A 36 -6.50 16.46 -1.00
N TYR A 37 -6.59 16.56 0.33
CA TYR A 37 -6.41 15.43 1.24
C TYR A 37 -7.69 15.16 2.03
N GLU A 38 -8.18 13.93 1.93
CA GLU A 38 -9.27 13.40 2.74
C GLU A 38 -8.84 12.05 3.32
N LYS A 39 -8.99 11.88 4.64
CA LYS A 39 -8.71 10.58 5.28
C LYS A 39 -9.66 9.49 4.80
N SER A 40 -10.91 9.87 4.52
CA SER A 40 -11.91 9.02 3.89
C SER A 40 -12.66 9.89 2.88
N PRO A 41 -12.78 9.46 1.62
CA PRO A 41 -13.33 10.30 0.57
C PRO A 41 -14.81 10.58 0.82
N SER A 42 -15.21 11.85 0.68
CA SER A 42 -16.61 12.23 0.79
C SER A 42 -17.40 11.84 -0.47
N GLU A 43 -18.72 11.67 -0.35
CA GLU A 43 -19.58 11.43 -1.51
C GLU A 43 -19.48 12.58 -2.53
N GLU A 44 -19.26 13.81 -2.07
CA GLU A 44 -19.08 15.00 -2.90
C GLU A 44 -17.77 14.95 -3.71
N THR A 45 -16.67 14.55 -3.07
CA THR A 45 -15.37 14.35 -3.74
C THR A 45 -15.48 13.28 -4.82
N LEU A 46 -16.11 12.15 -4.49
CA LEU A 46 -16.34 11.08 -5.46
C LEU A 46 -17.34 11.48 -6.55
N ALA A 47 -18.29 12.38 -6.28
CA ALA A 47 -19.19 12.91 -7.30
C ALA A 47 -18.47 13.87 -8.25
N SER A 48 -17.48 14.62 -7.76
CA SER A 48 -16.68 15.59 -8.51
C SER A 48 -15.42 14.99 -9.14
N SER A 49 -15.42 13.67 -9.39
CA SER A 49 -14.28 12.88 -9.88
C SER A 49 -13.62 13.42 -11.16
N GLU A 50 -14.38 14.06 -12.05
CA GLU A 50 -13.86 14.64 -13.31
C GLU A 50 -12.82 15.75 -13.11
N GLY A 51 -12.77 16.36 -11.92
CA GLY A 51 -11.78 17.40 -11.59
C GLY A 51 -10.40 16.86 -11.23
N PHE A 52 -10.25 15.56 -10.99
CA PHE A 52 -9.01 14.96 -10.52
C PHE A 52 -8.24 14.25 -11.65
N SER A 53 -6.96 14.56 -11.79
CA SER A 53 -6.09 13.87 -12.76
C SER A 53 -5.76 12.43 -12.34
N TYR A 54 -5.56 12.21 -11.04
CA TYR A 54 -5.31 10.91 -10.43
C TYR A 54 -5.52 11.00 -8.91
N ALA A 55 -5.66 9.85 -8.26
CA ALA A 55 -5.71 9.71 -6.81
C ALA A 55 -4.58 8.83 -6.30
N ILE A 56 -4.10 9.13 -5.09
CA ILE A 56 -3.18 8.26 -4.34
C ILE A 56 -3.93 7.82 -3.08
N VAL A 57 -4.22 6.52 -2.99
CA VAL A 57 -4.94 5.93 -1.85
C VAL A 57 -3.95 5.15 -0.99
N ALA A 58 -3.59 5.72 0.16
CA ALA A 58 -2.70 5.11 1.14
C ALA A 58 -3.51 4.38 2.22
N VAL A 59 -3.36 3.05 2.30
CA VAL A 59 -4.04 2.18 3.27
C VAL A 59 -3.08 1.17 3.85
N GLY A 60 -3.42 0.55 4.99
CA GLY A 60 -2.49 -0.39 5.60
C GLY A 60 -2.87 -0.90 6.98
N GLU A 61 -2.04 -1.80 7.49
CA GLU A 61 -2.14 -2.31 8.86
C GLU A 61 -1.85 -1.20 9.90
N GLU A 62 -2.50 -1.27 11.06
CA GLU A 62 -2.04 -0.51 12.23
C GLU A 62 -0.69 -1.06 12.71
N PRO A 63 0.15 -0.25 13.40
CA PRO A 63 1.37 -0.77 13.99
C PRO A 63 1.08 -1.85 15.04
N TYR A 64 1.83 -2.94 15.01
CA TYR A 64 1.75 -4.03 15.99
C TYR A 64 3.15 -4.58 16.30
N ALA A 65 3.25 -5.37 17.37
CA ALA A 65 4.44 -6.13 17.69
C ALA A 65 4.07 -7.48 18.33
N GLU A 66 4.86 -8.50 18.02
CA GLU A 66 4.73 -9.85 18.59
C GLU A 66 3.30 -10.39 18.46
N THR A 67 2.71 -10.90 19.55
CA THR A 67 1.38 -11.54 19.56
C THR A 67 0.25 -10.59 19.22
N MET A 68 0.43 -9.28 19.37
CA MET A 68 -0.57 -8.30 18.93
C MET A 68 -0.72 -8.25 17.41
N GLY A 69 0.25 -8.81 16.67
CA GLY A 69 0.22 -8.94 15.23
C GLY A 69 -0.40 -10.25 14.73
N ASP A 70 -0.75 -11.21 15.60
CA ASP A 70 -1.32 -12.47 15.16
C ASP A 70 -2.70 -12.25 14.50
N ASN A 71 -2.80 -12.54 13.20
CA ASN A 71 -4.00 -12.31 12.41
C ASN A 71 -4.16 -13.44 11.39
N SER A 72 -5.24 -14.22 11.54
CA SER A 72 -5.55 -15.35 10.64
C SER A 72 -6.35 -14.93 9.40
N GLU A 73 -6.85 -13.71 9.33
CA GLU A 73 -7.67 -13.23 8.21
C GLU A 73 -6.84 -12.42 7.20
N LEU A 74 -5.83 -11.67 7.67
CA LEU A 74 -4.92 -10.88 6.83
C LEU A 74 -5.65 -9.92 5.86
N ILE A 75 -6.82 -9.42 6.25
CA ILE A 75 -7.62 -8.44 5.51
C ILE A 75 -7.09 -7.04 5.78
N ILE A 76 -7.06 -6.18 4.75
CA ILE A 76 -6.67 -4.76 4.90
C ILE A 76 -7.70 -4.06 5.79
N PRO A 77 -7.31 -3.46 6.93
CA PRO A 77 -8.26 -2.87 7.88
C PRO A 77 -8.88 -1.57 7.37
N PHE A 78 -9.83 -1.03 8.14
CA PHE A 78 -10.53 0.23 7.88
C PHE A 78 -11.24 0.31 6.52
N ASN A 79 -11.70 -0.84 6.01
CA ASN A 79 -12.30 -0.97 4.68
C ASN A 79 -11.35 -0.45 3.59
N GLY A 80 -10.03 -0.60 3.76
CA GLY A 80 -9.03 -0.04 2.85
C GLY A 80 -9.19 -0.54 1.41
N SER A 81 -9.55 -1.82 1.23
CA SER A 81 -9.87 -2.40 -0.09
C SER A 81 -11.08 -1.72 -0.73
N ASP A 82 -12.16 -1.51 0.05
CA ASP A 82 -13.38 -0.87 -0.44
C ASP A 82 -13.14 0.59 -0.80
N ILE A 83 -12.40 1.33 0.03
CA ILE A 83 -12.06 2.73 -0.22
C ILE A 83 -11.22 2.84 -1.49
N ALA A 84 -10.18 2.02 -1.63
CA ALA A 84 -9.33 2.02 -2.82
C ALA A 84 -10.14 1.70 -4.07
N THR A 85 -11.02 0.70 -4.00
CA THR A 85 -11.89 0.30 -5.12
C THR A 85 -12.87 1.41 -5.48
N ALA A 86 -13.55 2.01 -4.51
CA ALA A 86 -14.54 3.07 -4.74
C ALA A 86 -13.94 4.34 -5.36
N VAL A 87 -12.70 4.70 -4.99
CA VAL A 87 -11.97 5.81 -5.63
C VAL A 87 -11.54 5.40 -7.04
N ALA A 88 -11.01 4.19 -7.21
CA ALA A 88 -10.53 3.68 -8.49
C ALA A 88 -11.63 3.47 -9.54
N GLU A 89 -12.88 3.28 -9.12
CA GLU A 89 -14.04 3.25 -10.03
C GLU A 89 -14.27 4.59 -10.77
N LYS A 90 -13.72 5.69 -10.25
CA LYS A 90 -14.01 7.04 -10.75
C LYS A 90 -12.78 7.85 -11.14
N ILE A 91 -11.64 7.61 -10.49
CA ILE A 91 -10.41 8.37 -10.66
C ILE A 91 -9.25 7.39 -10.89
N PRO A 92 -8.36 7.61 -11.89
CA PRO A 92 -7.15 6.81 -12.05
C PRO A 92 -6.37 6.76 -10.73
N THR A 93 -6.21 5.57 -10.16
CA THR A 93 -5.77 5.42 -8.76
C THR A 93 -4.49 4.61 -8.64
N LEU A 94 -3.51 5.21 -7.97
CA LEU A 94 -2.36 4.50 -7.38
C LEU A 94 -2.70 4.13 -5.92
N MET A 95 -2.78 2.85 -5.64
CA MET A 95 -2.92 2.34 -4.27
C MET A 95 -1.52 2.12 -3.66
N ILE A 96 -1.32 2.60 -2.44
CA ILE A 96 -0.09 2.37 -1.66
C ILE A 96 -0.47 1.60 -0.40
N LEU A 97 0.01 0.37 -0.30
CA LEU A 97 -0.26 -0.54 0.83
C LEU A 97 0.91 -0.54 1.82
N PHE A 98 0.65 -0.07 3.03
CA PHE A 98 1.56 -0.16 4.18
C PHE A 98 1.23 -1.41 5.00
N SER A 99 2.16 -2.35 5.09
CA SER A 99 1.93 -3.61 5.81
C SER A 99 3.23 -4.26 6.23
N GLY A 100 3.21 -5.03 7.31
CA GLY A 100 4.37 -5.81 7.74
C GLY A 100 4.58 -7.09 6.91
N ARG A 101 3.59 -7.46 6.09
CA ARG A 101 3.46 -8.77 5.45
C ARG A 101 2.44 -8.71 4.29
N PRO A 102 2.40 -9.73 3.40
CA PRO A 102 1.36 -9.83 2.38
C PRO A 102 -0.04 -9.86 3.01
N MET A 103 -0.95 -9.08 2.43
CA MET A 103 -2.36 -8.99 2.82
C MET A 103 -3.25 -9.56 1.72
N VAL A 104 -4.50 -9.89 2.05
CA VAL A 104 -5.52 -10.25 1.06
C VAL A 104 -5.70 -9.08 0.10
N LEU A 105 -5.42 -9.32 -1.19
CA LEU A 105 -5.72 -8.40 -2.28
C LEU A 105 -6.94 -8.93 -3.01
N GLU A 106 -8.09 -8.32 -2.73
CA GLU A 106 -9.36 -8.72 -3.33
C GLU A 106 -9.35 -8.41 -4.83
N PRO A 107 -10.02 -9.22 -5.68
CA PRO A 107 -10.04 -9.00 -7.12
C PRO A 107 -10.42 -7.56 -7.54
N PRO A 108 -11.43 -6.89 -6.93
CA PRO A 108 -11.78 -5.52 -7.30
C PRO A 108 -10.62 -4.53 -7.15
N VAL A 109 -9.75 -4.70 -6.14
CA VAL A 109 -8.58 -3.83 -5.96
C VAL A 109 -7.64 -3.98 -7.16
N LEU A 110 -7.32 -5.22 -7.54
CA LEU A 110 -6.41 -5.52 -8.65
C LEU A 110 -6.99 -5.16 -10.02
N GLU A 111 -8.32 -5.24 -10.17
CA GLU A 111 -9.02 -4.97 -11.43
C GLU A 111 -9.30 -3.47 -11.65
N LYS A 112 -9.44 -2.69 -10.57
CA LYS A 112 -9.83 -1.27 -10.66
C LYS A 112 -8.67 -0.30 -10.50
N THR A 113 -7.67 -0.64 -9.70
CA THR A 113 -6.51 0.26 -9.50
C THR A 113 -5.55 0.19 -10.69
N GLU A 114 -5.01 1.33 -11.10
CA GLU A 114 -4.04 1.42 -12.20
C GLU A 114 -2.66 0.91 -11.78
N ALA A 115 -2.32 1.10 -10.49
CA ALA A 115 -1.08 0.65 -9.91
C ALA A 115 -1.25 0.36 -8.41
N LEU A 116 -0.49 -0.62 -7.91
CA LEU A 116 -0.40 -0.96 -6.50
C LEU A 116 1.07 -1.02 -6.08
N VAL A 117 1.42 -0.29 -5.02
CA VAL A 117 2.76 -0.30 -4.41
C VAL A 117 2.68 -0.91 -3.02
N ALA A 118 3.38 -2.02 -2.80
CA ALA A 118 3.63 -2.55 -1.46
C ALA A 118 4.79 -1.78 -0.82
N ALA A 119 4.47 -0.82 0.04
CA ALA A 119 5.43 0.08 0.68
C ALA A 119 6.08 -0.51 1.96
N TRP A 120 5.56 -1.64 2.43
CA TRP A 120 5.96 -2.25 3.70
C TRP A 120 5.80 -1.29 4.88
N LEU A 121 6.82 -1.17 5.74
CA LEU A 121 6.90 -0.20 6.85
C LEU A 121 8.12 0.71 6.62
N PRO A 122 7.99 1.79 5.82
CA PRO A 122 9.14 2.51 5.24
C PRO A 122 9.87 3.46 6.19
N GLY A 123 9.39 3.64 7.43
CA GLY A 123 10.03 4.52 8.41
C GLY A 123 9.66 6.01 8.24
N SER A 124 10.58 6.91 8.57
CA SER A 124 10.34 8.36 8.67
C SER A 124 10.47 9.13 7.37
N GLU A 125 11.12 8.56 6.35
CA GLU A 125 11.54 9.27 5.14
C GLU A 125 10.52 9.12 4.01
N GLY A 126 9.34 9.71 4.16
CA GLY A 126 8.29 9.69 3.12
C GLY A 126 8.74 10.26 1.78
N GLN A 127 9.76 11.11 1.77
CA GLN A 127 10.35 11.65 0.53
C GLN A 127 10.87 10.54 -0.39
N GLY A 128 11.48 9.48 0.16
CA GLY A 128 11.96 8.36 -0.66
C GLY A 128 10.85 7.62 -1.39
N MET A 129 9.60 7.70 -0.91
CA MET A 129 8.44 7.19 -1.65
C MET A 129 8.09 8.12 -2.81
N ALA A 130 8.01 9.43 -2.56
CA ALA A 130 7.71 10.45 -3.56
C ALA A 130 8.69 10.40 -4.73
N ASP A 131 9.99 10.28 -4.44
CA ASP A 131 11.07 10.16 -5.41
C ASP A 131 10.81 9.05 -6.45
N VAL A 132 10.20 7.93 -6.04
CA VAL A 132 9.92 6.81 -6.95
C VAL A 132 8.55 6.95 -7.63
N ILE A 133 7.50 7.34 -6.91
CA ILE A 133 6.15 7.45 -7.50
C ILE A 133 6.03 8.59 -8.52
N PHE A 134 6.86 9.63 -8.40
CA PHE A 134 6.94 10.73 -9.38
C PHE A 134 8.04 10.55 -10.42
N GLY A 135 8.80 9.45 -10.34
CA GLY A 135 9.73 9.03 -11.40
C GLY A 135 11.11 9.66 -11.37
N ASP A 136 11.55 10.24 -10.24
CA ASP A 136 12.95 10.64 -10.06
C ASP A 136 13.87 9.41 -10.02
N TYR A 137 13.34 8.26 -9.55
CA TYR A 137 13.97 6.95 -9.60
C TYR A 137 12.99 5.86 -10.06
N ASP A 138 13.51 4.80 -10.67
CA ASP A 138 12.72 3.64 -11.11
C ASP A 138 12.45 2.66 -9.94
N PHE A 139 11.35 1.91 -10.01
CA PHE A 139 11.05 0.84 -9.08
C PHE A 139 12.03 -0.34 -9.29
N GLN A 140 12.77 -0.70 -8.24
CA GLN A 140 13.71 -1.82 -8.26
C GLN A 140 13.38 -2.92 -7.24
N GLY A 141 12.43 -2.66 -6.33
CA GLY A 141 12.05 -3.58 -5.28
C GLY A 141 11.51 -4.90 -5.83
N LYS A 142 11.98 -6.02 -5.27
CA LYS A 142 11.45 -7.36 -5.54
C LYS A 142 10.89 -7.94 -4.25
N LEU A 143 9.77 -8.66 -4.35
CA LEU A 143 9.11 -9.26 -3.19
C LEU A 143 10.07 -10.20 -2.46
N PRO A 144 10.34 -9.97 -1.16
CA PRO A 144 11.19 -10.83 -0.34
C PRO A 144 10.43 -12.05 0.21
N VAL A 145 9.11 -12.08 0.01
CA VAL A 145 8.18 -13.13 0.44
C VAL A 145 7.14 -13.38 -0.66
N SER A 146 6.56 -14.57 -0.71
CA SER A 146 5.51 -14.87 -1.70
C SER A 146 4.19 -14.22 -1.30
N TRP A 147 3.47 -13.61 -2.25
CA TRP A 147 2.13 -13.09 -2.02
C TRP A 147 1.10 -14.20 -2.29
N PHE A 148 0.29 -14.55 -1.29
CA PHE A 148 -0.71 -15.61 -1.44
C PHE A 148 -1.93 -15.12 -2.24
N LYS A 149 -2.65 -16.02 -2.91
CA LYS A 149 -3.96 -15.75 -3.52
C LYS A 149 -5.07 -15.79 -2.46
N ARG A 150 -4.95 -16.73 -1.52
CA ARG A 150 -5.91 -16.94 -0.43
C ARG A 150 -5.17 -17.34 0.84
N VAL A 151 -5.70 -16.95 1.99
CA VAL A 151 -5.14 -17.27 3.31
C VAL A 151 -5.06 -18.78 3.53
N ASP A 152 -6.00 -19.56 2.97
CA ASP A 152 -6.03 -21.02 3.07
C ASP A 152 -4.83 -21.74 2.42
N GLN A 153 -4.01 -21.02 1.65
CA GLN A 153 -2.76 -21.53 1.07
C GLN A 153 -1.59 -21.49 2.05
N LEU A 154 -1.72 -20.81 3.19
CA LEU A 154 -0.63 -20.65 4.15
C LEU A 154 -0.37 -21.96 4.93
N PRO A 155 0.90 -22.31 5.19
CA PRO A 155 2.12 -21.59 4.83
C PRO A 155 2.52 -21.76 3.34
N LEU A 156 2.85 -20.64 2.67
CA LEU A 156 3.26 -20.60 1.26
C LEU A 156 4.71 -20.13 1.12
N ASN A 157 5.62 -21.08 0.90
CA ASN A 157 7.04 -20.82 0.67
C ASN A 157 7.48 -21.30 -0.72
N ALA A 158 8.56 -20.74 -1.25
CA ALA A 158 9.04 -21.04 -2.61
C ALA A 158 9.49 -22.49 -2.82
N ASP A 159 9.76 -23.24 -1.75
CA ASP A 159 10.13 -24.66 -1.75
C ASP A 159 8.92 -25.60 -1.56
N ALA A 160 7.70 -25.05 -1.44
CA ALA A 160 6.50 -25.84 -1.29
C ALA A 160 6.23 -26.72 -2.52
N LYS A 161 5.76 -27.96 -2.28
CA LYS A 161 5.40 -28.90 -3.36
C LYS A 161 4.32 -28.35 -4.30
N LEU A 162 3.40 -27.55 -3.77
CA LEU A 162 2.33 -26.90 -4.52
C LEU A 162 2.49 -25.39 -4.32
N TYR A 163 3.32 -24.78 -5.16
CA TYR A 163 3.61 -23.35 -5.13
C TYR A 163 2.73 -22.60 -6.16
N ASP A 164 1.66 -21.97 -5.67
CA ASP A 164 0.70 -21.20 -6.49
C ASP A 164 0.43 -19.82 -5.87
N PRO A 165 1.43 -18.91 -5.89
CA PRO A 165 1.29 -17.55 -5.36
C PRO A 165 0.48 -16.64 -6.30
N LEU A 166 -0.10 -15.58 -5.75
CA LEU A 166 -0.62 -14.44 -6.53
C LEU A 166 0.54 -13.70 -7.18
N PHE A 167 1.57 -13.40 -6.39
CA PHE A 167 2.84 -12.85 -6.85
C PHE A 167 3.99 -13.69 -6.27
N PRO A 168 4.83 -14.30 -7.11
CA PRO A 168 5.91 -15.17 -6.63
C PRO A 168 7.00 -14.38 -5.90
N LEU A 169 7.81 -15.10 -5.11
CA LEU A 169 9.05 -14.58 -4.54
C LEU A 169 9.91 -13.97 -5.66
N GLY A 170 10.43 -12.76 -5.42
CA GLY A 170 11.23 -12.03 -6.41
C GLY A 170 10.42 -11.27 -7.47
N TYR A 171 9.08 -11.31 -7.42
CA TYR A 171 8.24 -10.49 -8.30
C TYR A 171 8.42 -8.99 -8.01
N GLY A 172 8.31 -8.16 -9.03
CA GLY A 172 8.32 -6.70 -8.91
C GLY A 172 8.44 -6.08 -10.28
N LEU A 173 7.60 -5.09 -10.56
CA LEU A 173 7.61 -4.36 -11.83
C LEU A 173 8.60 -3.18 -11.77
N ASN A 174 8.96 -2.68 -12.93
CA ASN A 174 9.65 -1.40 -13.10
C ASN A 174 8.88 -0.55 -14.11
N CYS A 175 9.05 0.78 -14.07
CA CYS A 175 8.29 1.71 -14.92
C CYS A 175 8.57 1.52 -16.42
N ASN A 176 9.69 0.89 -16.77
CA ASN A 176 10.11 0.66 -18.15
C ASN A 176 9.67 -0.70 -18.73
N SER A 177 9.01 -1.55 -17.94
CA SER A 177 8.79 -2.96 -18.32
C SER A 177 7.65 -3.17 -19.32
N GLY A 178 6.76 -2.20 -19.53
CA GLY A 178 5.56 -2.38 -20.37
C GLY A 178 4.68 -3.56 -19.93
N GLN A 179 4.85 -4.05 -18.70
CA GLN A 179 4.11 -5.17 -18.13
C GLN A 179 2.88 -4.65 -17.41
N THR A 180 1.69 -5.00 -17.89
CA THR A 180 0.44 -4.83 -17.16
C THR A 180 0.31 -5.88 -16.07
N LEU A 181 -0.43 -5.58 -15.01
CA LEU A 181 -0.84 -6.58 -14.02
C LEU A 181 -1.60 -7.68 -14.77
N ASN A 182 -0.98 -8.84 -14.94
CA ASN A 182 -1.64 -10.04 -15.42
C ASN A 182 -1.84 -10.93 -14.20
N PRO A 183 -2.94 -10.79 -13.45
CA PRO A 183 -3.26 -11.74 -12.39
C PRO A 183 -3.33 -13.14 -13.02
N VAL A 184 -2.62 -14.10 -12.40
CA VAL A 184 -2.56 -15.50 -12.84
C VAL A 184 -3.75 -16.28 -12.32
#